data_AF-A0A2U1RNC0-F1
#
_entry.id   AF-A0A2U1RNC0-F1
#
_cell.length_a   1.000
_cell.length_b   1.000
_cell.length_c   1.000
_cell.angle_alpha   90.00
_cell.angle_beta   90.00
_cell.angle_gamma   90.00
#
_symmetry.space_group_name_H-M   'P 1'
#
loop_
_entity.id
_entity.type
_entity.pdbx_description
1 polymer ?
#
loop_
_entity_poly.entity_id
_entity_poly.type
_entity_poly.pdbx_seq_one_letter_code
_entity_poly.pdbx_strand_id
1 'polypeptide(L)'
;MREFPSLERLYQQFKTRDFIVLAVNMGEPADQIRSYMLTHKLTFPTLVDLKSQVADRYSVRATPTRFVITREGKVIAGSIGPRDWTSGEAQRLIEILLDGSRTPRKE
;
A
#
# COMPACT_ATOMS: atom_id res chain seq x y z
N MET A 1 6.37 12.22 5.85
CA MET A 1 5.56 12.23 4.60
C MET A 1 4.12 12.61 4.91
N ARG A 2 3.48 13.47 4.11
CA ARG A 2 2.08 13.90 4.32
C ARG A 2 1.04 12.80 4.04
N GLU A 3 1.43 11.74 3.34
CA GLU A 3 0.54 10.64 2.91
C GLU A 3 0.33 9.55 3.96
N PHE A 4 1.25 9.33 4.89
CA PHE A 4 1.13 8.20 5.84
C PHE A 4 -0.07 8.30 6.80
N PRO A 5 -0.45 9.47 7.34
CA PRO A 5 -1.66 9.56 8.16
C PRO A 5 -2.94 9.21 7.40
N SER A 6 -3.06 9.57 6.12
CA SER A 6 -4.22 9.19 5.31
C SER A 6 -4.18 7.71 4.95
N LEU A 7 -3.01 7.17 4.63
CA LEU A 7 -2.80 5.75 4.36
C LEU A 7 -3.10 4.86 5.58
N GLU A 8 -2.72 5.30 6.78
CA GLU A 8 -3.03 4.60 8.03
C GLU A 8 -4.54 4.52 8.25
N ARG A 9 -5.28 5.62 8.02
CA ARG A 9 -6.75 5.59 8.12
C ARG A 9 -7.38 4.61 7.14
N LEU A 10 -6.92 4.61 5.89
CA LEU A 10 -7.36 3.65 4.88
C LEU A 10 -7.08 2.21 5.34
N TYR A 11 -5.86 1.94 5.82
CA TYR A 11 -5.50 0.62 6.31
C TYR A 11 -6.39 0.19 7.48
N GLN A 12 -6.60 1.05 8.49
CA GLN A 12 -7.51 0.73 9.60
C GLN A 12 -8.94 0.43 9.15
N GLN A 13 -9.45 1.17 8.16
CA GLN A 13 -10.81 1.01 7.64
C GLN A 13 -11.00 -0.33 6.93
N PHE A 14 -9.99 -0.81 6.19
CA PHE A 14 -10.15 -1.95 5.31
C PHE A 14 -9.40 -3.22 5.76
N LYS A 15 -8.49 -3.17 6.73
CA LYS A 15 -7.63 -4.32 7.12
C LYS A 15 -8.37 -5.60 7.52
N THR A 16 -9.65 -5.51 7.90
CA THR A 16 -10.50 -6.67 8.25
C THR A 16 -11.28 -7.23 7.05
N ARG A 17 -11.18 -6.61 5.88
CA ARG A 17 -11.90 -6.95 4.64
C ARG A 17 -10.99 -7.57 3.59
N ASP A 18 -10.06 -8.45 3.99
CA ASP A 18 -9.06 -9.06 3.10
C ASP A 18 -8.23 -8.04 2.31
N PHE A 19 -7.88 -6.93 2.95
CA PHE A 19 -7.08 -5.86 2.39
C PHE A 19 -5.81 -5.69 3.21
N ILE A 20 -4.69 -5.45 2.54
CA ILE A 20 -3.41 -5.16 3.19
C ILE A 20 -2.71 -4.01 2.48
N VAL A 21 -2.12 -3.12 3.27
CA VAL A 21 -1.15 -2.14 2.79
C VAL A 21 0.23 -2.66 3.15
N LEU A 22 1.11 -2.78 2.16
CA LEU A 22 2.53 -3.10 2.37
C LEU A 22 3.35 -1.88 1.97
N ALA A 23 3.97 -1.22 2.93
CA ALA A 23 4.97 -0.21 2.64
C ALA A 23 6.32 -0.88 2.38
N VAL A 24 7.02 -0.50 1.31
CA VAL A 24 8.34 -1.03 0.99
C VAL A 24 9.34 0.11 1.10
N ASN A 25 10.25 -0.03 2.04
CA ASN A 25 11.34 0.89 2.29
C ASN A 25 12.52 0.58 1.36
N MET A 26 13.09 1.60 0.72
CA MET A 26 14.14 1.44 -0.30
C MET A 26 15.45 2.08 0.19
N GLY A 27 16.22 1.32 0.97
CA GLY A 27 17.58 1.70 1.34
C GLY A 27 17.73 2.44 2.67
N GLU A 28 16.68 2.96 3.29
CA GLU A 28 16.81 3.48 4.66
C GLU A 28 17.06 2.36 5.69
N PRO A 29 17.84 2.61 6.76
CA PRO A 29 18.05 1.63 7.83
C PRO A 29 16.74 1.22 8.52
N ALA A 30 16.61 -0.08 8.83
CA ALA A 30 15.42 -0.65 9.45
C ALA A 30 15.04 0.06 10.77
N ASP A 31 16.03 0.48 11.56
CA ASP A 31 15.81 1.12 12.86
C ASP A 31 15.20 2.52 12.73
N GLN A 32 15.59 3.26 11.68
CA GLN A 32 15.04 4.57 11.37
C GLN A 32 13.56 4.44 10.97
N ILE A 33 13.24 3.46 10.14
CA ILE A 33 11.87 3.17 9.71
C ILE A 33 11.02 2.69 10.88
N ARG A 34 11.53 1.77 11.70
CA ARG A 34 10.83 1.29 12.90
C ARG A 34 10.51 2.44 13.85
N SER A 35 11.48 3.31 14.12
CA SER A 35 11.28 4.49 14.96
C SER A 35 10.21 5.42 14.38
N TYR A 36 10.25 5.69 13.07
CA TYR A 36 9.26 6.50 12.39
C TYR A 36 7.84 5.92 12.51
N MET A 37 7.68 4.62 12.28
CA MET A 37 6.40 3.92 12.40
C MET A 37 5.83 4.04 13.82
N LEU A 38 6.67 3.84 14.86
CA LEU A 38 6.28 3.96 16.26
C LEU A 38 5.88 5.40 16.63
N THR A 39 6.71 6.39 16.28
CA THR A 39 6.46 7.80 16.57
C THR A 39 5.15 8.29 15.92
N HIS A 40 4.86 7.83 14.71
CA HIS A 40 3.66 8.22 13.96
C HIS A 40 2.47 7.27 14.16
N LYS A 41 2.58 6.25 15.03
CA LYS A 41 1.54 5.25 15.30
C LYS A 41 1.00 4.57 14.04
N LEU A 42 1.89 4.32 13.08
CA LEU A 42 1.57 3.63 11.83
C LEU A 42 1.59 2.12 12.09
N THR A 43 0.60 1.41 11.58
CA THR A 43 0.39 -0.02 11.91
C THR A 43 0.29 -0.93 10.68
N PHE A 44 0.28 -0.35 9.47
CA PHE A 44 0.47 -1.16 8.26
C PHE A 44 1.84 -1.82 8.26
N PRO A 45 1.97 -3.06 7.77
CA PRO A 45 3.27 -3.71 7.65
C PRO A 45 4.23 -2.94 6.74
N THR A 46 5.47 -2.83 7.18
CA THR A 46 6.56 -2.21 6.42
C THR A 46 7.68 -3.23 6.21
N LEU A 47 8.08 -3.38 4.95
CA LEU A 47 9.14 -4.26 4.49
C LEU A 47 10.38 -3.44 4.14
N VAL A 48 11.56 -4.05 4.22
CA VAL A 48 12.84 -3.39 3.89
C VAL A 48 13.45 -4.06 2.67
N ASP A 49 13.58 -3.32 1.58
CA ASP A 49 14.26 -3.72 0.36
C ASP A 49 15.67 -3.09 0.33
N LEU A 50 16.58 -3.65 1.13
CA LEU A 50 17.94 -3.12 1.31
C LEU A 50 18.77 -3.08 0.01
N LYS A 51 18.44 -3.94 -0.96
CA LYS A 51 19.17 -4.04 -2.24
C LYS A 51 18.35 -3.50 -3.42
N SER A 52 17.22 -2.85 -3.16
CA SER A 52 16.31 -2.31 -4.18
C SER A 52 15.83 -3.35 -5.21
N GLN A 53 15.88 -4.64 -4.89
CA GLN A 53 15.54 -5.71 -5.85
C GLN A 53 14.04 -5.76 -6.14
N VAL A 54 13.20 -5.47 -5.15
CA VAL A 54 11.75 -5.39 -5.33
C VAL A 54 11.42 -4.14 -6.14
N ALA A 55 12.05 -3.01 -5.80
CA ALA A 55 11.88 -1.77 -6.56
C ALA A 55 12.22 -1.94 -8.04
N ASP A 56 13.35 -2.60 -8.35
CA ASP A 56 13.77 -2.88 -9.73
C ASP A 56 12.78 -3.79 -10.46
N ARG A 57 12.31 -4.87 -9.82
CA ARG A 57 11.32 -5.79 -10.42
C ARG A 57 10.00 -5.10 -10.73
N TYR A 58 9.59 -4.14 -9.89
CA TYR A 58 8.40 -3.33 -10.09
C TYR A 58 8.66 -2.07 -10.93
N SER A 59 9.88 -1.89 -11.45
CA SER A 59 10.29 -0.73 -12.25
C SER A 59 10.00 0.62 -11.56
N VAL A 60 10.19 0.68 -10.23
CA VAL A 60 9.99 1.90 -9.45
C VAL A 60 11.12 2.89 -9.76
N ARG A 61 10.77 4.04 -10.34
CA ARG A 61 11.72 5.10 -10.72
C ARG A 61 11.63 6.36 -9.87
N ALA A 62 10.58 6.48 -9.05
CA ALA A 62 10.35 7.63 -8.18
C ALA A 62 9.56 7.20 -6.94
N THR A 63 9.70 7.95 -5.85
CA THR A 63 8.93 7.73 -4.63
C THR A 63 7.99 8.92 -4.36
N PRO A 64 6.78 8.69 -3.81
CA PRO A 64 6.15 7.38 -3.63
C PRO A 64 5.63 6.82 -4.97
N THR A 65 5.78 5.50 -5.16
CA THR A 65 5.10 4.73 -6.22
C THR A 65 4.20 3.70 -5.55
N ARG A 66 3.00 3.53 -6.09
CA ARG A 66 1.96 2.70 -5.50
C ARG A 66 1.39 1.77 -6.55
N PHE A 67 1.19 0.51 -6.17
CA PHE A 67 0.56 -0.51 -6.99
C PHE A 67 -0.64 -1.08 -6.27
N VAL A 68 -1.67 -1.44 -7.05
CA VAL A 68 -2.80 -2.23 -6.58
C VAL A 68 -2.67 -3.63 -7.17
N ILE A 69 -2.63 -4.63 -6.31
CA ILE A 69 -2.40 -6.02 -6.66
C ILE A 69 -3.62 -6.84 -6.25
N THR A 70 -4.16 -7.66 -7.15
CA THR A 70 -5.29 -8.54 -6.87
C THR A 70 -4.88 -9.75 -6.04
N ARG A 71 -5.86 -10.52 -5.55
CA ARG A 71 -5.61 -11.78 -4.81
C ARG A 71 -4.85 -12.81 -5.64
N GLU A 72 -4.97 -12.76 -6.97
CA GLU A 72 -4.26 -13.61 -7.93
C GLU A 72 -2.84 -13.11 -8.23
N GLY A 73 -2.38 -12.04 -7.56
CA GLY A 73 -1.04 -11.47 -7.76
C GLY A 73 -0.90 -10.58 -8.99
N LYS A 74 -2.01 -10.15 -9.61
CA LYS A 74 -1.98 -9.29 -10.81
C LYS A 74 -1.98 -7.81 -10.42
N VAL A 75 -1.06 -7.03 -11.00
CA VAL A 75 -1.07 -5.57 -10.89
C VAL A 75 -2.19 -5.02 -11.79
N ILE A 76 -3.14 -4.29 -11.21
CA ILE A 76 -4.29 -3.72 -11.94
C ILE A 76 -4.30 -2.19 -11.95
N ALA A 77 -3.49 -1.55 -11.10
CA ALA A 77 -3.29 -0.11 -11.14
C ALA A 77 -1.89 0.25 -10.63
N GLY A 78 -1.34 1.35 -11.15
CA GLY A 78 -0.07 1.93 -10.74
C GLY A 78 -0.17 3.46 -10.74
N SER A 79 0.47 4.13 -9.78
CA SER A 79 0.55 5.60 -9.78
C SER A 79 1.79 6.10 -9.06
N ILE A 80 2.30 7.24 -9.52
CA ILE A 80 3.49 7.92 -8.98
C ILE A 80 3.05 9.24 -8.34
N GLY A 81 3.71 9.64 -7.27
CA GLY A 81 3.47 10.90 -6.56
C GLY A 81 2.52 10.75 -5.37
N PRO A 82 2.34 11.81 -4.57
CA PRO A 82 1.54 11.76 -3.35
C PRO A 82 0.06 11.53 -3.67
N ARG A 83 -0.65 10.85 -2.77
CA ARG A 83 -2.11 10.71 -2.81
C ARG A 83 -2.71 10.97 -1.44
N ASP A 84 -3.91 11.54 -1.42
CA ASP A 84 -4.75 11.53 -0.23
C ASP A 84 -5.67 10.30 -0.25
N TRP A 85 -5.40 9.36 0.65
CA TRP A 85 -6.17 8.13 0.82
C TRP A 85 -7.48 8.31 1.60
N THR A 86 -7.71 9.49 2.18
CA THR A 86 -9.01 9.85 2.76
C THR A 86 -9.98 10.44 1.74
N SER A 87 -9.54 10.63 0.49
CA SER A 87 -10.44 11.07 -0.58
C SER A 87 -11.50 10.00 -0.88
N GLY A 88 -12.75 10.45 -1.09
CA GLY A 88 -13.85 9.55 -1.41
C GLY A 88 -13.68 8.77 -2.72
N GLU A 89 -12.83 9.25 -3.64
CA GLU A 89 -12.46 8.51 -4.86
C GLU A 89 -11.55 7.33 -4.56
N ALA A 90 -10.52 7.53 -3.72
CA ALA A 90 -9.61 6.46 -3.34
C ALA A 90 -10.35 5.38 -2.54
N GLN A 91 -11.21 5.77 -1.60
CA GLN A 91 -12.02 4.83 -0.82
C GLN A 91 -12.99 4.03 -1.70
N ARG A 92 -13.71 4.70 -2.62
CA ARG A 92 -14.60 4.03 -3.57
C ARG A 92 -13.88 3.03 -4.46
N LEU A 93 -12.67 3.36 -4.93
CA LEU A 93 -11.86 2.42 -5.71
C LEU A 93 -11.56 1.14 -4.91
N ILE A 94 -11.11 1.29 -3.65
CA ILE A 94 -10.81 0.13 -2.80
C ILE A 94 -12.08 -0.68 -2.52
N GLU A 95 -13.21 -0.04 -2.25
CA GLU A 95 -14.50 -0.74 -2.07
C GLU A 95 -14.90 -1.55 -3.29
N ILE A 96 -14.85 -0.96 -4.48
CA ILE A 96 -15.17 -1.65 -5.75
C ILE A 96 -14.26 -2.86 -5.96
N LEU A 97 -12.97 -2.74 -5.66
CA LEU A 97 -12.02 -3.84 -5.82
C LEU A 97 -12.26 -4.97 -4.82
N LEU A 98 -12.63 -4.63 -3.58
CA LEU A 98 -12.96 -5.61 -2.55
C LEU A 98 -14.28 -6.32 -2.87
N ASP A 99 -15.30 -5.61 -3.34
CA ASP A 99 -16.60 -6.20 -3.64
C ASP A 99 -16.61 -6.95 -4.98
N GLY A 100 -15.87 -6.48 -6.00
CA GLY A 100 -15.66 -7.21 -7.25
C GLY A 100 -14.91 -8.52 -7.07
N SER A 101 -14.02 -8.61 -6.06
CA SER A 101 -13.33 -9.85 -5.67
C SER A 101 -14.25 -10.89 -5.01
N ARG A 102 -15.48 -10.51 -4.62
CA ARG A 102 -16.49 -11.42 -4.03
C ARG A 102 -17.40 -12.10 -5.05
N THR A 103 -17.20 -11.87 -6.35
CA THR A 103 -17.95 -12.59 -7.38
C THR A 103 -17.61 -14.09 -7.30
N PRO A 104 -18.59 -15.00 -7.14
CA PRO A 104 -18.29 -16.43 -7.08
C PRO A 104 -17.64 -16.84 -8.41
N ARG A 105 -16.50 -17.55 -8.32
CA ARG A 105 -16.01 -18.35 -9.44
C ARG A 105 -17.17 -19.27 -9.83
N LYS A 106 -17.73 -19.07 -11.04
CA LYS A 106 -18.58 -20.10 -11.63
C LYS A 106 -17.73 -21.35 -11.78
N GLU A 107 -18.21 -22.43 -11.17
CA GLU A 107 -17.72 -23.79 -11.34
C GLU A 107 -17.74 -24.22 -12.81
#